data_AF-A0A7X1F604-F1
#
_entry.id   AF-A0A7X1F604-F1
#
_cell.length_a   1.000
_cell.length_b   1.000
_cell.length_c   1.000
_cell.angle_alpha   90.00
_cell.angle_beta   90.00
_cell.angle_gamma   90.00
#
_symmetry.space_group_name_H-M   'P 1'
#
loop_
_entity.id
_entity.type
_entity.pdbx_description
1 polymer ?
#
loop_
_entity_poly.entity_id
_entity_poly.type
_entity_poly.pdbx_seq_one_letter_code
_entity_poly.pdbx_strand_id
1 'polypeptide(L)'
;MNTSREFPGPLLSRAAAAVSIAASLSILGGCAGSASPRSASAEPAASVRTADRALAKAEQAVQRAPQDAAARAALAQAYLAAGRFQSAATTFDDAMSLGDNSARTALGLALAQIGLGRQREAVALLDDWRAEIPASDLGLALALAGEPARGVAILSDAARSGESTPKLRQNLAYAYALSGRWTEARVMAAQDLPAAELDRRMAIWALSALPDRTQERVAGLIGAPLRSDPGQPAALALRSDPGQPAALALRSDPVGEQLAAQSARPLPAAPAPVAATALAQAGDELPATPATAESVAVTQNLAAQTDQPAAEPAGKALPRPSVASAFARLTPKPARSARPALMAAAAVSAVRGTHLVQLGAFSSKQGARRAWGIFVQRTPHLASFRMTITQANVRGKQLWRVAAAGLNGSGAASGLCSQVKSGGGACFAYATPLRPTAVPVLPGRDLSGPQRARR
;
A
#
# COMPACT_ATOMS: atom_id res chain seq x y z
N MET A 1 -45.02 66.61 -19.99
CA MET A 1 -45.49 66.04 -21.28
C MET A 1 -44.55 64.92 -21.68
N ASN A 2 -45.13 63.79 -22.12
CA ASN A 2 -44.50 62.57 -22.63
C ASN A 2 -43.70 61.72 -21.62
N THR A 3 -44.28 60.66 -21.05
CA THR A 3 -44.60 59.32 -21.60
C THR A 3 -43.38 58.38 -21.64
N SER A 4 -43.41 57.33 -20.81
CA SER A 4 -43.50 55.93 -21.26
C SER A 4 -42.75 54.94 -20.38
N ARG A 5 -43.55 54.09 -19.72
CA ARG A 5 -43.41 52.63 -19.57
C ARG A 5 -42.18 52.07 -18.84
N GLU A 6 -42.37 51.78 -17.56
CA GLU A 6 -41.74 50.63 -16.90
C GLU A 6 -42.78 49.50 -16.80
N PHE A 7 -42.47 48.34 -17.38
CA PHE A 7 -43.12 47.05 -17.09
C PHE A 7 -42.06 46.06 -16.54
N PRO A 8 -42.47 45.05 -15.75
CA PRO A 8 -41.66 44.47 -14.69
C PRO A 8 -41.06 43.08 -14.99
N GLY A 9 -40.01 42.75 -14.24
CA GLY A 9 -39.59 41.39 -13.87
C GLY A 9 -38.51 40.71 -14.74
N PRO A 10 -37.86 39.62 -14.28
CA PRO A 10 -38.06 38.91 -13.02
C PRO A 10 -36.80 38.76 -12.14
N LEU A 11 -37.08 38.52 -10.87
CA LEU A 11 -36.20 37.96 -9.85
C LEU A 11 -35.47 36.70 -10.38
N LEU A 12 -34.14 36.75 -10.38
CA LEU A 12 -33.31 35.54 -10.38
C LEU A 12 -32.31 35.65 -9.22
N SER A 13 -32.74 35.10 -8.09
CA SER A 13 -31.90 34.68 -6.97
C SER A 13 -30.72 33.86 -7.50
N ARG A 14 -29.56 34.50 -7.63
CA ARG A 14 -28.28 33.78 -7.69
C ARG A 14 -27.89 33.42 -6.26
N ALA A 15 -28.52 32.37 -5.74
CA ALA A 15 -28.00 31.64 -4.59
C ALA A 15 -26.71 30.94 -5.03
N ALA A 16 -25.59 31.67 -4.96
CA ALA A 16 -24.27 31.07 -5.00
C ALA A 16 -24.09 30.29 -3.70
N ALA A 17 -24.56 29.04 -3.68
CA ALA A 17 -24.20 28.08 -2.65
C ALA A 17 -22.74 27.69 -2.85
N ALA A 18 -21.83 28.55 -2.39
CA ALA A 18 -20.45 28.17 -2.11
C ALA A 18 -20.49 27.17 -0.95
N VAL A 19 -20.63 25.88 -1.28
CA VAL A 19 -20.45 24.79 -0.33
C VAL A 19 -18.96 24.68 -0.05
N SER A 20 -18.47 25.57 0.81
CA SER A 20 -17.18 25.45 1.47
C SER A 20 -17.29 24.35 2.51
N ILE A 21 -17.11 23.08 2.10
CA ILE A 21 -16.82 22.02 3.07
C ILE A 21 -15.34 22.14 3.41
N ALA A 22 -15.05 23.03 4.35
CA ALA A 22 -13.85 22.94 5.17
C ALA A 22 -13.99 21.67 6.02
N ALA A 23 -13.57 20.53 5.46
CA ALA A 23 -13.25 19.37 6.27
C ALA A 23 -11.94 19.66 7.00
N SER A 24 -12.05 20.30 8.15
CA SER A 24 -10.98 20.51 9.11
C SER A 24 -10.46 19.15 9.58
N LEU A 25 -9.40 18.67 8.95
CA LEU A 25 -8.51 17.65 9.52
C LEU A 25 -7.44 18.38 10.35
N SER A 26 -7.87 18.93 11.49
CA SER A 26 -6.96 19.51 12.47
C SER A 26 -6.47 18.40 13.40
N ILE A 27 -5.32 17.80 13.08
CA ILE A 27 -4.48 17.17 14.10
C ILE A 27 -3.02 17.53 13.81
N LEU A 28 -2.52 18.54 14.54
CA LEU A 28 -1.24 18.57 15.27
C LEU A 28 -0.89 20.02 15.61
N GLY A 29 -1.35 20.47 16.78
CA GLY A 29 -0.87 21.66 17.49
C GLY A 29 -0.99 21.37 18.97
N GLY A 30 0.15 21.21 19.65
CA GLY A 30 0.19 20.86 21.06
C GLY A 30 -0.22 22.01 21.97
N CYS A 31 -0.72 21.67 23.16
CA CYS A 31 -0.39 22.33 24.42
C CYS A 31 -0.82 21.44 25.59
N ALA A 32 -0.05 21.55 26.68
CA ALA A 32 -0.07 20.71 27.86
C ALA A 32 -1.38 20.75 28.65
N GLY A 33 -1.76 19.60 29.22
CA GLY A 33 -2.87 19.46 30.15
C GLY A 33 -3.13 17.99 30.45
N SER A 34 -2.83 17.57 31.67
CA SER A 34 -3.02 16.22 32.21
C SER A 34 -4.38 15.61 31.84
N ALA A 35 -4.37 14.54 31.05
CA ALA A 35 -5.52 13.66 30.88
C ALA A 35 -5.12 12.25 31.32
N SER A 36 -5.60 11.86 32.50
CA SER A 36 -5.60 10.48 33.00
C SER A 36 -6.18 9.51 31.96
N PRO A 37 -5.74 8.24 31.94
CA PRO A 37 -6.11 7.31 30.88
C PRO A 37 -7.59 6.98 30.98
N ARG A 38 -8.37 7.43 29.98
CA ARG A 38 -9.71 6.90 29.78
C ARG A 38 -9.55 5.47 29.27
N SER A 39 -10.05 4.54 30.06
CA SER A 39 -10.15 3.11 29.78
C SER A 39 -10.53 2.83 28.31
N ALA A 40 -9.64 2.13 27.62
CA ALA A 40 -9.89 1.58 26.30
C ALA A 40 -10.84 0.39 26.40
N SER A 41 -12.14 0.66 26.55
CA SER A 41 -13.18 -0.36 26.51
C SER A 41 -14.54 0.24 26.11
N ALA A 42 -14.58 0.92 24.95
CA ALA A 42 -15.76 1.26 24.14
C ALA A 42 -15.27 2.06 22.90
N GLU A 43 -15.50 1.74 21.63
CA GLU A 43 -16.11 0.59 20.94
C GLU A 43 -15.48 0.51 19.52
N PRO A 44 -14.91 -0.62 19.07
CA PRO A 44 -14.62 -0.82 17.65
C PRO A 44 -15.88 -0.68 16.77
N ALA A 45 -17.08 -0.89 17.34
CA ALA A 45 -18.35 -0.72 16.63
C ALA A 45 -18.69 0.75 16.29
N ALA A 46 -18.33 1.71 17.16
CA ALA A 46 -18.65 3.11 16.93
C ALA A 46 -17.78 3.74 15.82
N SER A 47 -16.49 3.41 15.78
CA SER A 47 -15.57 3.84 14.72
C SER A 47 -15.93 3.23 13.37
N VAL A 48 -16.33 1.95 13.35
CA VAL A 48 -16.83 1.27 12.14
C VAL A 48 -18.12 1.93 11.64
N ARG A 49 -19.08 2.21 12.52
CA ARG A 49 -20.33 2.90 12.16
C ARG A 49 -20.11 4.32 11.63
N THR A 50 -19.06 5.01 12.05
CA THR A 50 -18.69 6.32 11.47
C THR A 50 -18.04 6.16 10.11
N ALA A 51 -17.16 5.17 9.93
CA ALA A 51 -16.51 4.88 8.65
C ALA A 51 -17.54 4.49 7.58
N ASP A 52 -18.52 3.65 7.94
CA ASP A 52 -19.55 3.19 7.00
C ASP A 52 -20.50 4.34 6.59
N ARG A 53 -20.82 5.25 7.52
CA ARG A 53 -21.58 6.47 7.20
C ARG A 53 -20.79 7.44 6.31
N ALA A 54 -19.50 7.62 6.57
CA ALA A 54 -18.63 8.43 5.72
C ALA A 54 -18.52 7.85 4.32
N LEU A 55 -18.40 6.53 4.21
CA LEU A 55 -18.37 5.82 2.95
C LEU A 55 -19.66 6.02 2.14
N ALA A 56 -20.83 5.81 2.75
CA ALA A 56 -22.12 6.02 2.06
C ALA A 56 -22.28 7.45 1.52
N LYS A 57 -21.83 8.46 2.28
CA LYS A 57 -21.84 9.86 1.81
C LYS A 57 -20.90 10.10 0.63
N ALA A 58 -19.71 9.50 0.66
CA ALA A 58 -18.75 9.62 -0.42
C ALA A 58 -19.24 8.92 -1.70
N GLU A 59 -19.89 7.75 -1.57
CA GLU A 59 -20.49 7.05 -2.70
C GLU A 59 -21.59 7.89 -3.34
N GLN A 60 -22.47 8.51 -2.55
CA GLN A 60 -23.50 9.43 -3.05
C GLN A 60 -22.90 10.67 -3.73
N ALA A 61 -21.77 11.18 -3.26
CA ALA A 61 -21.08 12.31 -3.90
C ALA A 61 -20.61 11.93 -5.31
N VAL A 62 -19.99 10.75 -5.47
CA VAL A 62 -19.54 10.26 -6.77
C VAL A 62 -20.72 9.89 -7.68
N GLN A 63 -21.85 9.41 -7.15
CA GLN A 63 -23.07 9.22 -7.95
C GLN A 63 -23.58 10.52 -8.57
N ARG A 64 -23.53 11.62 -7.80
CA ARG A 64 -23.96 12.94 -8.25
C ARG A 64 -22.97 13.60 -9.22
N ALA A 65 -21.67 13.36 -9.03
CA ALA A 65 -20.61 13.90 -9.86
C ALA A 65 -19.58 12.81 -10.26
N PRO A 66 -19.89 11.93 -11.23
CA PRO A 66 -19.04 10.78 -11.54
C PRO A 66 -17.65 11.12 -12.10
N GLN A 67 -17.45 12.34 -12.60
CA GLN A 67 -16.21 12.81 -13.22
C GLN A 67 -15.43 13.79 -12.30
N ASP A 68 -15.88 13.99 -11.06
CA ASP A 68 -15.18 14.85 -10.10
C ASP A 68 -14.01 14.07 -9.47
N ALA A 69 -12.79 14.46 -9.83
CA ALA A 69 -11.56 13.84 -9.37
C ALA A 69 -11.40 13.92 -7.84
N ALA A 70 -11.75 15.04 -7.22
CA ALA A 70 -11.63 15.25 -5.78
C ALA A 70 -12.67 14.43 -5.01
N ALA A 71 -13.91 14.35 -5.52
CA ALA A 71 -14.94 13.48 -4.95
C ALA A 71 -14.52 11.99 -5.01
N ARG A 72 -13.89 11.56 -6.12
CA ARG A 72 -13.33 10.19 -6.23
C ARG A 72 -12.17 9.96 -5.27
N ALA A 73 -11.24 10.91 -5.12
CA ALA A 73 -10.16 10.79 -4.15
C ALA A 73 -10.69 10.66 -2.71
N ALA A 74 -11.74 11.42 -2.36
CA ALA A 74 -12.40 11.32 -1.06
C ALA A 74 -13.11 9.96 -0.86
N LEU A 75 -13.77 9.43 -1.90
CA LEU A 75 -14.35 8.08 -1.86
C LEU A 75 -13.26 7.00 -1.69
N ALA A 76 -12.15 7.12 -2.39
CA ALA A 76 -11.03 6.18 -2.27
C ALA A 76 -10.44 6.17 -0.85
N GLN A 77 -10.31 7.34 -0.21
CA GLN A 77 -9.93 7.44 1.20
C GLN A 77 -10.95 6.79 2.13
N ALA A 78 -12.25 6.97 1.86
CA ALA A 78 -13.29 6.31 2.63
C ALA A 78 -13.24 4.78 2.47
N TYR A 79 -12.94 4.26 1.27
CA TYR A 79 -12.70 2.83 1.06
C TYR A 79 -11.48 2.32 1.84
N LEU A 80 -10.37 3.06 1.86
CA LEU A 80 -9.21 2.71 2.68
C LEU A 80 -9.54 2.63 4.16
N ALA A 81 -10.18 3.67 4.71
CA ALA A 81 -10.59 3.70 6.11
C ALA A 81 -11.59 2.58 6.45
N ALA A 82 -12.37 2.15 5.45
CA ALA A 82 -13.28 1.03 5.58
C ALA A 82 -12.60 -0.35 5.42
N GLY A 83 -11.30 -0.43 5.13
CA GLY A 83 -10.56 -1.67 4.90
C GLY A 83 -10.78 -2.30 3.52
N ARG A 84 -11.43 -1.57 2.60
CA ARG A 84 -11.72 -2.01 1.23
C ARG A 84 -10.59 -1.59 0.29
N PHE A 85 -9.47 -2.29 0.38
CA PHE A 85 -8.24 -1.94 -0.35
C PHE A 85 -8.36 -2.06 -1.88
N GLN A 86 -9.10 -3.04 -2.41
CA GLN A 86 -9.32 -3.21 -3.85
C GLN A 86 -10.16 -2.07 -4.41
N SER A 87 -11.26 -1.74 -3.74
CA SER A 87 -12.13 -0.61 -4.07
C SER A 87 -11.37 0.72 -3.99
N ALA A 88 -10.55 0.90 -2.95
CA ALA A 88 -9.71 2.08 -2.79
C ALA A 88 -8.69 2.22 -3.92
N ALA A 89 -7.94 1.16 -4.25
CA ALA A 89 -6.92 1.20 -5.30
C ALA A 89 -7.52 1.56 -6.67
N THR A 90 -8.67 0.97 -7.02
CA THR A 90 -9.38 1.33 -8.26
C THR A 90 -9.84 2.78 -8.24
N THR A 91 -10.45 3.24 -7.14
CA THR A 91 -11.03 4.59 -7.07
C THR A 91 -9.95 5.68 -7.01
N PHE A 92 -8.79 5.42 -6.39
CA PHE A 92 -7.64 6.34 -6.46
C PHE A 92 -7.07 6.45 -7.86
N ASP A 93 -6.97 5.33 -8.58
CA ASP A 93 -6.52 5.35 -9.98
C ASP A 93 -7.49 6.13 -10.87
N ASP A 94 -8.81 5.96 -10.66
CA ASP A 94 -9.83 6.79 -11.31
C ASP A 94 -9.61 8.28 -11.01
N ALA A 95 -9.42 8.65 -9.74
CA ALA A 95 -9.20 10.04 -9.33
C ALA A 95 -7.96 10.66 -10.00
N MET A 96 -6.84 9.93 -10.04
CA MET A 96 -5.63 10.35 -10.75
C MET A 96 -5.87 10.50 -12.26
N SER A 97 -6.63 9.59 -12.86
CA SER A 97 -6.99 9.65 -14.28
C SER A 97 -7.85 10.87 -14.64
N LEU A 98 -8.63 11.37 -13.67
CA LEU A 98 -9.44 12.59 -13.80
C LEU A 98 -8.69 13.87 -13.42
N GLY A 99 -7.43 13.75 -12.98
CA GLY A 99 -6.55 14.88 -12.73
C GLY A 99 -6.18 15.13 -11.27
N ASP A 100 -6.68 14.34 -10.31
CA ASP A 100 -6.27 14.45 -8.91
C ASP A 100 -4.88 13.82 -8.71
N ASN A 101 -3.86 14.55 -9.17
CA ASN A 101 -2.46 14.17 -9.08
C ASN A 101 -1.83 14.88 -7.89
N SER A 102 -2.05 14.35 -6.69
CA SER A 102 -1.45 14.86 -5.45
C SER A 102 -0.65 13.80 -4.71
N ALA A 103 0.36 14.22 -3.94
CA ALA A 103 1.13 13.34 -3.07
C ALA A 103 0.25 12.53 -2.11
N ARG A 104 -0.86 13.12 -1.63
CA ARG A 104 -1.83 12.45 -0.76
C ARG A 104 -2.53 11.28 -1.46
N THR A 105 -2.94 11.50 -2.71
CA THR A 105 -3.62 10.47 -3.53
C THR A 105 -2.65 9.38 -3.94
N ALA A 106 -1.40 9.74 -4.25
CA ALA A 106 -0.34 8.77 -4.53
C ALA A 106 -0.01 7.90 -3.32
N LEU A 107 0.14 8.50 -2.14
CA LEU A 107 0.37 7.76 -0.90
C LEU A 107 -0.82 6.86 -0.56
N GLY A 108 -2.05 7.34 -0.69
CA GLY A 108 -3.26 6.54 -0.49
C GLY A 108 -3.32 5.33 -1.44
N LEU A 109 -3.07 5.54 -2.74
CA LEU A 109 -3.01 4.46 -3.71
C LEU A 109 -1.89 3.45 -3.38
N ALA A 110 -0.71 3.92 -2.99
CA ALA A 110 0.39 3.05 -2.59
C ALA A 110 0.01 2.19 -1.37
N LEU A 111 -0.59 2.77 -0.33
CA LEU A 111 -1.07 2.02 0.84
C LEU A 111 -2.15 0.99 0.46
N ALA A 112 -3.07 1.34 -0.44
CA ALA A 112 -4.05 0.41 -0.96
C ALA A 112 -3.39 -0.76 -1.70
N GLN A 113 -2.40 -0.49 -2.56
CA GLN A 113 -1.63 -1.50 -3.28
C GLN A 113 -0.81 -2.39 -2.33
N ILE A 114 -0.19 -1.82 -1.29
CA ILE A 114 0.53 -2.59 -0.27
C ILE A 114 -0.44 -3.54 0.44
N GLY A 115 -1.61 -3.04 0.87
CA GLY A 115 -2.64 -3.86 1.52
C GLY A 115 -3.14 -5.02 0.65
N LEU A 116 -3.10 -4.87 -0.67
CA LEU A 116 -3.44 -5.91 -1.66
C LEU A 116 -2.28 -6.87 -1.99
N GLY A 117 -1.11 -6.69 -1.39
CA GLY A 117 0.08 -7.47 -1.74
C GLY A 117 0.68 -7.09 -3.10
N ARG A 118 0.41 -5.89 -3.63
CA ARG A 118 0.96 -5.39 -4.90
C ARG A 118 2.22 -4.55 -4.65
N GLN A 119 3.22 -5.12 -3.97
CA GLN A 119 4.40 -4.38 -3.51
C GLN A 119 5.15 -3.68 -4.65
N ARG A 120 5.37 -4.37 -5.77
CA ARG A 120 6.09 -3.82 -6.92
C ARG A 120 5.41 -2.58 -7.52
N GLU A 121 4.08 -2.58 -7.57
CA GLU A 121 3.32 -1.42 -8.07
C GLU A 121 3.40 -0.25 -7.09
N ALA A 122 3.30 -0.53 -5.78
CA ALA A 122 3.40 0.48 -4.74
C ALA A 122 4.78 1.15 -4.73
N VAL A 123 5.87 0.37 -4.77
CA VAL A 123 7.24 0.93 -4.83
C VAL A 123 7.42 1.81 -6.06
N ALA A 124 7.01 1.35 -7.24
CA ALA A 124 7.12 2.14 -8.46
C ALA A 124 6.30 3.45 -8.42
N LEU A 125 5.16 3.44 -7.74
CA LEU A 125 4.37 4.65 -7.51
C LEU A 125 5.06 5.60 -6.52
N LEU A 126 5.58 5.08 -5.41
CA LEU A 126 6.32 5.87 -4.42
C LEU A 126 7.58 6.49 -5.02
N ASP A 127 8.30 5.77 -5.89
CA ASP A 127 9.48 6.28 -6.59
C ASP A 127 9.14 7.43 -7.55
N ASP A 128 8.00 7.34 -8.26
CA ASP A 128 7.53 8.41 -9.15
C ASP A 128 7.18 9.69 -8.36
N TRP A 129 6.68 9.54 -7.14
CA TRP A 129 6.18 10.63 -6.30
C TRP A 129 7.15 11.03 -5.17
N ARG A 130 8.36 10.48 -5.16
CA ARG A 130 9.33 10.61 -4.06
C ARG A 130 9.70 12.06 -3.69
N ALA A 131 9.59 12.98 -4.65
CA ALA A 131 9.93 14.39 -4.46
C ALA A 131 8.80 15.19 -3.80
N GLU A 132 7.56 14.70 -3.88
CA GLU A 132 6.39 15.38 -3.34
C GLU A 132 5.85 14.75 -2.06
N ILE A 133 6.07 13.44 -1.85
CA ILE A 133 5.68 12.76 -0.62
C ILE A 133 6.66 13.14 0.50
N PRO A 134 6.18 13.61 1.67
CA PRO A 134 7.06 13.89 2.81
C PRO A 134 7.93 12.70 3.19
N ALA A 135 9.20 12.93 3.52
CA ALA A 135 10.17 11.87 3.78
C ALA A 135 9.71 10.88 4.88
N SER A 136 9.06 11.39 5.93
CA SER A 136 8.46 10.59 7.01
C SER A 136 7.41 9.60 6.52
N ASP A 137 6.59 9.99 5.55
CA ASP A 137 5.54 9.14 4.98
C ASP A 137 6.10 8.21 3.89
N LEU A 138 7.00 8.73 3.04
CA LEU A 138 7.66 7.95 1.99
C LEU A 138 8.47 6.78 2.56
N GLY A 139 9.28 7.05 3.59
CA GLY A 139 10.12 6.03 4.20
C GLY A 139 9.31 4.93 4.88
N LEU A 140 8.23 5.29 5.57
CA LEU A 140 7.33 4.29 6.15
C LEU A 140 6.61 3.49 5.06
N ALA A 141 6.10 4.13 4.01
CA ALA A 141 5.41 3.46 2.92
C ALA A 141 6.32 2.47 2.18
N LEU A 142 7.59 2.83 1.92
CA LEU A 142 8.58 1.91 1.34
C LEU A 142 8.88 0.73 2.26
N ALA A 143 8.98 0.95 3.58
CA ALA A 143 9.17 -0.14 4.52
C ALA A 143 8.00 -1.14 4.52
N LEU A 144 6.76 -0.63 4.48
CA LEU A 144 5.56 -1.45 4.37
C LEU A 144 5.47 -2.18 3.03
N ALA A 145 5.96 -1.57 1.95
CA ALA A 145 6.01 -2.14 0.61
C ALA A 145 7.10 -3.23 0.44
N GLY A 146 7.76 -3.66 1.52
CA GLY A 146 8.76 -4.72 1.49
C GLY A 146 10.19 -4.24 1.28
N GLU A 147 10.45 -2.93 1.38
CA GLU A 147 11.79 -2.35 1.30
C GLU A 147 12.19 -1.63 2.62
N PRO A 148 12.21 -2.34 3.76
CA PRO A 148 12.43 -1.71 5.06
C PRO A 148 13.83 -1.08 5.19
N ALA A 149 14.85 -1.61 4.51
CA ALA A 149 16.17 -0.98 4.47
C ALA A 149 16.17 0.40 3.78
N ARG A 150 15.46 0.54 2.65
CA ARG A 150 15.29 1.84 1.97
C ARG A 150 14.47 2.80 2.82
N GLY A 151 13.40 2.31 3.45
CA GLY A 151 12.59 3.10 4.38
C GLY A 151 13.40 3.65 5.55
N VAL A 152 14.19 2.79 6.20
CA VAL A 152 15.11 3.18 7.28
C VAL A 152 16.11 4.25 6.83
N ALA A 153 16.69 4.12 5.63
CA ALA A 153 17.65 5.10 5.11
C ALA A 153 17.01 6.49 4.98
N ILE A 154 15.84 6.58 4.33
CA ILE A 154 15.11 7.85 4.13
C ILE A 154 14.72 8.48 5.47
N LEU A 155 14.19 7.68 6.40
CA LEU A 155 13.77 8.16 7.72
C LEU A 155 14.96 8.62 8.57
N SER A 156 16.09 7.92 8.49
CA SER A 156 17.33 8.29 9.19
C SER A 156 17.93 9.57 8.62
N ASP A 157 17.89 9.75 7.29
CA ASP A 157 18.34 10.98 6.64
C ASP A 157 17.47 12.17 7.03
N ALA A 158 16.14 12.00 7.02
CA ALA A 158 15.21 13.02 7.50
C ALA A 158 15.49 13.43 8.96
N ALA A 159 15.71 12.45 9.84
CA ALA A 159 16.04 12.69 11.24
C ALA A 159 17.36 13.47 11.40
N ARG A 160 18.40 13.10 10.62
CA ARG A 160 19.70 13.79 10.61
C ARG A 160 19.62 15.20 10.02
N SER A 161 18.70 15.43 9.09
CA SER A 161 18.47 16.75 8.48
C SER A 161 17.71 17.74 9.37
N GLY A 162 17.35 17.33 10.60
CA GLY A 162 16.73 18.20 11.60
C GLY A 162 15.23 17.97 11.82
N GLU A 163 14.60 17.04 11.10
CA GLU A 163 13.22 16.66 11.40
C GLU A 163 13.18 15.80 12.68
N SER A 164 12.71 16.37 13.79
CA SER A 164 12.66 15.67 15.09
C SER A 164 11.24 15.54 15.63
N THR A 165 10.32 15.09 14.77
CA THR A 165 8.92 14.88 15.14
C THR A 165 8.72 13.50 15.81
N PRO A 166 7.80 13.37 16.78
CA PRO A 166 7.41 12.06 17.31
C PRO A 166 6.93 11.10 16.21
N LYS A 167 6.22 11.63 15.20
CA LYS A 167 5.79 10.84 14.03
C LYS A 167 6.97 10.21 13.30
N LEU A 168 8.00 10.99 12.95
CA LEU A 168 9.19 10.48 12.28
C LEU A 168 9.90 9.41 13.11
N ARG A 169 10.07 9.64 14.42
CA ARG A 169 10.72 8.67 15.32
C ARG A 169 9.95 7.35 15.40
N GLN A 170 8.62 7.42 15.55
CA GLN A 170 7.78 6.23 15.57
C GLN A 170 7.79 5.50 14.22
N ASN A 171 7.77 6.23 13.10
CA ASN A 171 7.90 5.65 11.76
C ASN A 171 9.26 4.95 11.57
N LEU A 172 10.35 5.57 12.03
CA LEU A 172 11.70 5.00 11.98
C LEU A 172 11.82 3.76 12.87
N ALA A 173 11.27 3.82 14.08
CA ALA A 173 11.21 2.67 14.99
C ALA A 173 10.46 1.49 14.35
N TYR A 174 9.33 1.76 13.70
CA TYR A 174 8.57 0.71 13.03
C TYR A 174 9.28 0.17 11.79
N ALA A 175 9.94 1.03 11.01
CA ALA A 175 10.77 0.59 9.88
C ALA A 175 11.94 -0.29 10.34
N TYR A 176 12.56 0.01 11.50
CA TYR A 176 13.55 -0.88 12.11
C TYR A 176 12.95 -2.24 12.45
N ALA A 177 11.76 -2.28 13.07
CA ALA A 177 11.08 -3.54 13.39
C ALA A 177 10.80 -4.38 12.13
N LEU A 178 10.31 -3.75 11.05
CA LEU A 178 10.08 -4.41 9.77
C LEU A 178 11.38 -4.91 9.10
N SER A 179 12.53 -4.31 9.41
CA SER A 179 13.85 -4.79 8.96
C SER A 179 14.46 -5.87 9.87
N GLY A 180 13.79 -6.27 10.96
CA GLY A 180 14.33 -7.20 11.96
C GLY A 180 15.33 -6.58 12.95
N ARG A 181 15.49 -5.25 12.93
CA ARG A 181 16.40 -4.48 13.80
C ARG A 181 15.71 -4.12 15.11
N TRP A 182 15.41 -5.14 15.91
CA TRP A 182 14.56 -5.03 17.11
C TRP A 182 15.13 -4.14 18.21
N THR A 183 16.45 -4.14 18.37
CA THR A 183 17.14 -3.32 19.37
C THR A 183 16.97 -1.83 19.04
N GLU A 184 17.23 -1.44 17.79
CA GLU A 184 17.07 -0.07 17.33
C GLU A 184 15.61 0.38 17.32
N ALA A 185 14.70 -0.53 16.93
CA ALA A 185 13.26 -0.28 17.02
C ALA A 185 12.84 0.07 18.46
N ARG A 186 13.26 -0.73 19.44
CA ARG A 186 12.92 -0.49 20.86
C ARG A 186 13.53 0.81 21.38
N VAL A 187 14.80 1.08 21.09
CA VAL A 187 15.47 2.33 21.52
C VAL A 187 14.79 3.56 20.94
N MET A 188 14.44 3.53 19.65
CA MET A 188 13.76 4.64 19.00
C MET A 188 12.33 4.83 19.53
N ALA A 189 11.57 3.74 19.69
CA ALA A 189 10.19 3.79 20.19
C ALA A 189 10.10 4.28 21.65
N ALA A 190 11.09 3.94 22.48
CA ALA A 190 11.16 4.34 23.89
C ALA A 190 11.25 5.85 24.10
N GLN A 191 11.61 6.63 23.07
CA GLN A 191 11.69 8.09 23.18
C GLN A 191 10.30 8.74 23.36
N ASP A 192 9.24 8.08 22.88
CA ASP A 192 7.88 8.65 22.91
C ASP A 192 6.89 7.78 23.73
N LEU A 193 7.36 6.69 24.34
CA LEU A 193 6.49 5.70 24.98
C LEU A 193 7.00 5.29 26.37
N PRO A 194 6.11 5.21 27.38
CA PRO A 194 6.47 4.63 28.66
C PRO A 194 6.76 3.12 28.52
N ALA A 195 7.60 2.57 29.41
CA ALA A 195 8.07 1.19 29.33
C ALA A 195 6.94 0.15 29.20
N ALA A 196 5.83 0.33 29.93
CA ALA A 196 4.69 -0.59 29.89
C ALA A 196 3.97 -0.62 28.51
N GLU A 197 3.97 0.50 27.77
CA GLU A 197 3.40 0.57 26.42
C GLU A 197 4.39 0.06 25.37
N LEU A 198 5.69 0.28 25.61
CA LEU A 198 6.75 -0.11 24.70
C LEU A 198 6.75 -1.62 24.45
N ASP A 199 6.70 -2.44 25.49
CA ASP A 199 6.72 -3.90 25.32
C ASP A 199 5.49 -4.42 24.55
N ARG A 200 4.31 -3.86 24.83
CA ARG A 200 3.10 -4.19 24.07
C ARG A 200 3.24 -3.80 22.60
N ARG A 201 3.78 -2.62 22.32
CA ARG A 201 4.00 -2.14 20.95
C ARG A 201 4.99 -3.02 20.19
N MET A 202 6.09 -3.39 20.84
CA MET A 202 7.09 -4.28 20.24
C MET A 202 6.48 -5.65 19.90
N ALA A 203 5.63 -6.20 20.77
CA ALA A 203 4.92 -7.46 20.50
C ALA A 203 3.95 -7.34 19.30
N ILE A 204 3.19 -6.24 19.22
CA ILE A 204 2.30 -5.98 18.07
C ILE A 204 3.11 -5.88 16.77
N TRP A 205 4.20 -5.10 16.76
CA TRP A 205 5.05 -4.96 15.58
C TRP A 205 5.72 -6.27 15.17
N ALA A 206 6.10 -7.13 16.11
CA ALA A 206 6.62 -8.46 15.83
C ALA A 206 5.61 -9.32 15.06
N LEU A 207 4.34 -9.33 15.50
CA LEU A 207 3.27 -10.05 14.80
C LEU A 207 2.99 -9.44 13.42
N SER A 208 2.97 -8.11 13.31
CA SER A 208 2.72 -7.43 12.04
C SER A 208 3.87 -7.58 11.03
N ALA A 209 5.11 -7.79 11.48
CA ALA A 209 6.28 -7.97 10.62
C ALA A 209 6.30 -9.32 9.86
N LEU A 210 5.41 -10.26 10.21
CA LEU A 210 5.29 -11.53 9.49
C LEU A 210 4.91 -11.32 8.01
N PRO A 211 5.52 -12.05 7.05
CA PRO A 211 5.31 -11.82 5.61
C PRO A 211 3.85 -11.88 5.16
N ASP A 212 3.09 -12.84 5.66
CA ASP A 212 1.72 -13.12 5.21
C ASP A 212 0.67 -12.15 5.78
N ARG A 213 1.08 -11.19 6.61
CA ARG A 213 0.19 -10.24 7.29
C ARG A 213 0.21 -8.84 6.68
N THR A 214 0.50 -8.72 5.39
CA THR A 214 0.64 -7.40 4.75
C THR A 214 -0.67 -6.60 4.82
N GLN A 215 -1.83 -7.22 4.56
CA GLN A 215 -3.12 -6.54 4.66
C GLN A 215 -3.41 -6.10 6.10
N GLU A 216 -3.20 -6.98 7.09
CA GLU A 216 -3.37 -6.69 8.52
C GLU A 216 -2.45 -5.57 8.99
N ARG A 217 -1.21 -5.58 8.51
CA ARG A 217 -0.20 -4.55 8.82
C ARG A 217 -0.65 -3.17 8.39
N VAL A 218 -1.14 -3.03 7.16
CA VAL A 218 -1.64 -1.75 6.64
C VAL A 218 -2.94 -1.36 7.35
N ALA A 219 -3.87 -2.30 7.53
CA ALA A 219 -5.14 -2.06 8.21
C ALA A 219 -4.94 -1.57 9.65
N GLY A 220 -4.07 -2.24 10.41
CA GLY A 220 -3.73 -1.85 11.78
C GLY A 220 -3.04 -0.49 11.86
N LEU A 221 -2.18 -0.15 10.88
CA LEU A 221 -1.53 1.16 10.81
C LEU A 221 -2.53 2.30 10.61
N ILE A 222 -3.52 2.12 9.73
CA ILE A 222 -4.51 3.15 9.40
C ILE A 222 -5.78 3.09 10.27
N GLY A 223 -5.84 2.13 11.21
CA GLY A 223 -7.02 1.90 12.05
C GLY A 223 -8.25 1.39 11.30
N ALA A 224 -8.05 0.75 10.15
CA ALA A 224 -9.13 0.17 9.35
C ALA A 224 -9.47 -1.25 9.82
N PRO A 225 -10.75 -1.67 9.72
CA PRO A 225 -11.12 -3.06 9.96
C PRO A 225 -10.65 -3.97 8.81
N LEU A 226 -10.48 -5.26 9.08
CA LEU A 226 -10.29 -6.26 8.04
C LEU A 226 -11.64 -6.70 7.50
N ARG A 227 -11.88 -6.45 6.21
CA ARG A 227 -13.14 -6.77 5.53
C ARG A 227 -12.87 -7.40 4.17
N SER A 228 -13.79 -8.28 3.75
CA SER A 228 -13.84 -8.72 2.35
C SER A 228 -14.16 -7.53 1.46
N ASP A 229 -13.52 -7.46 0.30
CA ASP A 229 -13.69 -6.37 -0.65
C ASP A 229 -13.95 -6.92 -2.05
N PRO A 230 -15.22 -6.97 -2.50
CA PRO A 230 -15.56 -7.45 -3.83
C PRO A 230 -15.13 -6.47 -4.95
N GLY A 231 -14.56 -5.31 -4.58
CA GLY A 231 -14.25 -4.23 -5.50
C GLY A 231 -15.34 -3.16 -5.56
N GLN A 232 -15.10 -2.15 -6.39
CA GLN A 232 -15.98 -0.98 -6.50
C GLN A 232 -17.35 -1.40 -7.07
N PRO A 233 -18.48 -0.90 -6.51
CA PRO A 233 -19.81 -1.14 -7.06
C PRO A 233 -19.88 -0.75 -8.54
N ALA A 234 -20.50 -1.59 -9.38
CA ALA A 234 -20.59 -1.36 -10.83
C ALA A 234 -21.23 0.00 -11.20
N ALA A 235 -22.17 0.49 -10.39
CA ALA A 235 -22.80 1.79 -10.56
C ALA A 235 -21.82 2.99 -10.43
N LEU A 236 -20.69 2.82 -9.73
CA LEU A 236 -19.68 3.85 -9.48
C LEU A 236 -18.47 3.77 -10.42
N ALA A 237 -18.39 2.70 -11.24
CA ALA A 237 -17.31 2.47 -12.19
C ALA A 237 -17.14 3.67 -13.15
N LEU A 238 -15.90 4.15 -13.30
CA LEU A 238 -15.60 5.25 -14.20
C LEU A 238 -15.79 4.80 -15.66
N ARG A 239 -16.87 5.26 -16.29
CA ARG A 239 -17.10 5.05 -17.73
C ARG A 239 -16.18 5.96 -18.52
N SER A 240 -15.33 5.37 -19.36
CA SER A 240 -14.32 6.09 -20.14
C SER A 240 -14.85 6.75 -21.42
N ASP A 241 -16.12 6.55 -21.80
CA ASP A 241 -16.75 7.24 -22.95
C ASP A 241 -18.29 7.26 -22.86
N PRO A 242 -18.98 8.38 -23.19
CA PRO A 242 -20.44 8.42 -23.39
C PRO A 242 -20.91 7.82 -24.74
N GLY A 243 -19.99 7.37 -25.60
CA GLY A 243 -20.27 7.03 -27.00
C GLY A 243 -20.10 5.56 -27.41
N GLN A 244 -19.86 4.65 -26.47
CA GLN A 244 -19.86 3.21 -26.76
C GLN A 244 -21.09 2.58 -26.11
N PRO A 245 -21.96 1.89 -26.88
CA PRO A 245 -23.05 1.16 -26.27
C PRO A 245 -22.47 0.15 -25.29
N ALA A 246 -22.96 0.20 -24.06
CA ALA A 246 -22.75 -0.83 -23.05
C ALA A 246 -23.40 -2.13 -23.53
N ALA A 247 -22.75 -2.81 -24.47
CA ALA A 247 -23.02 -4.20 -24.77
C ALA A 247 -22.22 -5.04 -23.78
N LEU A 248 -22.92 -5.98 -23.13
CA LEU A 248 -22.47 -6.87 -22.05
C LEU A 248 -22.56 -6.28 -20.65
N ALA A 249 -23.64 -5.54 -20.37
CA ALA A 249 -24.40 -5.89 -19.17
C ALA A 249 -24.99 -7.27 -19.46
N LEU A 250 -24.49 -8.30 -18.77
CA LEU A 250 -25.14 -9.60 -18.68
C LEU A 250 -26.60 -9.34 -18.33
N ARG A 251 -27.47 -9.48 -19.32
CA ARG A 251 -28.84 -9.90 -19.06
C ARG A 251 -28.67 -11.24 -18.36
N SER A 252 -28.93 -11.26 -17.06
CA SER A 252 -29.22 -12.48 -16.35
C SER A 252 -30.47 -13.06 -17.00
N ASP A 253 -30.27 -13.93 -17.99
CA ASP A 253 -31.31 -14.82 -18.46
C ASP A 253 -31.78 -15.66 -17.25
N PRO A 254 -33.10 -15.79 -17.02
CA PRO A 254 -33.63 -16.60 -15.93
C PRO A 254 -33.50 -18.07 -16.34
N VAL A 255 -32.31 -18.63 -16.24
CA VAL A 255 -32.07 -20.08 -16.44
C VAL A 255 -31.47 -20.71 -15.18
N GLY A 256 -31.01 -19.90 -14.22
CA GLY A 256 -30.49 -20.36 -12.92
C GLY A 256 -31.55 -20.88 -11.96
N GLU A 257 -32.80 -20.38 -12.04
CA GLU A 257 -33.86 -20.77 -11.10
C GLU A 257 -34.49 -22.14 -11.46
N GLN A 258 -34.40 -22.57 -12.73
CA GLN A 258 -35.03 -23.81 -13.20
C GLN A 258 -34.13 -25.05 -13.13
N LEU A 259 -32.82 -24.89 -12.92
CA LEU A 259 -31.92 -26.02 -12.64
C LEU A 259 -31.78 -26.35 -11.15
N ALA A 260 -32.09 -25.41 -10.25
CA ALA A 260 -32.18 -25.68 -8.81
C ALA A 260 -33.50 -26.39 -8.42
N ALA A 261 -34.57 -26.22 -9.20
CA ALA A 261 -35.85 -26.87 -8.96
C ALA A 261 -35.94 -28.33 -9.48
N GLN A 262 -34.96 -28.80 -10.26
CA GLN A 262 -34.95 -30.17 -10.81
C GLN A 262 -34.10 -31.17 -10.00
N SER A 263 -33.42 -30.73 -8.94
CA SER A 263 -32.63 -31.60 -8.06
C SER A 263 -33.35 -32.00 -6.76
N ALA A 264 -34.59 -31.53 -6.54
CA ALA A 264 -35.44 -31.97 -5.44
C ALA A 264 -36.40 -33.09 -5.88
N ARG A 265 -35.86 -34.30 -6.12
CA ARG A 265 -36.67 -35.53 -6.12
C ARG A 265 -36.51 -36.23 -4.76
N PRO A 266 -37.59 -36.69 -4.10
CA PRO A 266 -37.48 -37.47 -2.86
C PRO A 266 -36.89 -38.85 -3.18
N LEU A 267 -35.88 -39.29 -2.42
CA LEU A 267 -35.44 -40.69 -2.44
C LEU A 267 -36.52 -41.60 -1.80
N PRO A 268 -36.73 -42.82 -2.32
CA PRO A 268 -37.60 -43.80 -1.67
C PRO A 268 -36.95 -44.37 -0.41
N ALA A 269 -37.76 -44.54 0.64
CA ALA A 269 -37.37 -45.15 1.90
C ALA A 269 -37.06 -46.65 1.73
N ALA A 270 -35.95 -47.10 2.33
CA ALA A 270 -35.63 -48.52 2.49
C ALA A 270 -35.91 -48.95 3.96
N PRO A 271 -36.38 -50.20 4.18
CA PRO A 271 -36.91 -50.63 5.47
C PRO A 271 -35.82 -51.14 6.43
N ALA A 272 -36.10 -51.00 7.72
CA ALA A 272 -35.32 -51.61 8.80
C ALA A 272 -35.54 -53.13 8.86
N PRO A 273 -34.54 -53.90 9.33
CA PRO A 273 -34.80 -55.16 9.99
C PRO A 273 -34.42 -55.14 11.47
N VAL A 274 -35.21 -55.94 12.17
CA VAL A 274 -35.33 -56.22 13.60
C VAL A 274 -34.18 -57.04 14.19
N ALA A 275 -34.09 -56.98 15.52
CA ALA A 275 -33.14 -57.63 16.40
C ALA A 275 -33.09 -59.16 16.34
N ALA A 276 -31.94 -59.73 16.69
CA ALA A 276 -31.83 -61.07 17.27
C ALA A 276 -30.72 -61.11 18.33
N THR A 277 -31.01 -61.85 19.40
CA THR A 277 -30.35 -61.87 20.70
C THR A 277 -29.49 -63.15 20.87
N ALA A 278 -28.30 -62.98 21.44
CA ALA A 278 -27.49 -63.84 22.33
C ALA A 278 -27.03 -65.27 21.93
N LEU A 279 -25.73 -65.59 22.13
CA LEU A 279 -25.17 -66.34 23.29
C LEU A 279 -23.70 -66.82 23.08
N ALA A 280 -22.86 -66.59 24.10
CA ALA A 280 -21.72 -67.41 24.63
C ALA A 280 -20.46 -67.68 23.74
N GLN A 281 -19.21 -67.78 24.22
CA GLN A 281 -18.52 -67.65 25.53
C GLN A 281 -16.98 -67.75 25.33
N ALA A 282 -16.21 -67.15 26.26
CA ALA A 282 -14.84 -67.45 26.75
C ALA A 282 -13.63 -67.37 25.77
N GLY A 283 -12.41 -66.94 26.08
CA GLY A 283 -11.61 -66.39 27.21
C GLY A 283 -10.32 -65.83 26.53
N ASP A 284 -9.44 -64.99 27.05
CA ASP A 284 -8.80 -64.91 28.37
C ASP A 284 -8.01 -63.58 28.48
N GLU A 285 -7.83 -63.16 29.74
CA GLU A 285 -6.80 -62.32 30.36
C GLU A 285 -6.47 -60.84 29.97
N LEU A 286 -6.75 -59.98 30.98
CA LEU A 286 -6.28 -58.62 31.30
C LEU A 286 -4.98 -58.71 32.21
N PRO A 287 -4.32 -57.64 32.70
CA PRO A 287 -4.79 -56.24 32.84
C PRO A 287 -3.81 -55.08 32.57
N ALA A 288 -4.42 -53.91 32.37
CA ALA A 288 -3.85 -52.58 32.56
C ALA A 288 -4.27 -52.02 33.95
N THR A 289 -3.44 -51.15 34.54
CA THR A 289 -3.76 -50.40 35.77
C THR A 289 -4.25 -48.97 35.48
N PRO A 290 -5.17 -48.40 36.28
CA PRO A 290 -5.90 -47.17 35.94
C PRO A 290 -5.39 -45.89 36.63
N ALA A 291 -5.76 -44.76 36.05
CA ALA A 291 -5.71 -43.43 36.65
C ALA A 291 -7.05 -43.08 37.31
N THR A 292 -7.00 -42.43 38.48
CA THR A 292 -8.16 -41.76 39.11
C THR A 292 -7.81 -40.31 39.42
N ALA A 293 -8.75 -39.44 39.08
CA ALA A 293 -8.79 -38.03 39.44
C ALA A 293 -9.74 -37.85 40.62
N GLU A 294 -9.36 -37.04 41.60
CA GLU A 294 -10.29 -36.46 42.57
C GLU A 294 -10.03 -34.96 42.73
N SER A 295 -11.12 -34.21 42.62
CA SER A 295 -11.26 -32.77 42.87
C SER A 295 -11.50 -32.50 44.36
N VAL A 296 -10.90 -31.46 44.93
CA VAL A 296 -11.40 -30.85 46.18
C VAL A 296 -11.32 -29.31 46.11
N ALA A 297 -12.33 -28.73 46.75
CA ALA A 297 -12.88 -27.39 46.70
C ALA A 297 -12.03 -26.22 47.20
N VAL A 298 -12.48 -25.04 46.75
CA VAL A 298 -12.22 -23.69 47.25
C VAL A 298 -12.77 -23.53 48.68
N THR A 299 -12.02 -22.85 49.57
CA THR A 299 -12.62 -22.06 50.65
C THR A 299 -11.73 -20.85 50.96
N GLN A 300 -12.35 -19.67 50.98
CA GLN A 300 -11.78 -18.39 51.38
C GLN A 300 -11.61 -18.37 52.91
N ASN A 301 -10.59 -17.69 53.43
CA ASN A 301 -10.79 -16.88 54.64
C ASN A 301 -9.78 -15.75 54.78
N LEU A 302 -10.37 -14.60 55.07
CA LEU A 302 -9.82 -13.28 55.32
C LEU A 302 -9.68 -13.13 56.84
N ALA A 303 -8.53 -12.73 57.36
CA ALA A 303 -8.45 -12.03 58.65
C ALA A 303 -7.11 -11.31 58.81
N ALA A 304 -7.23 -10.01 59.09
CA ALA A 304 -6.15 -9.11 59.46
C ALA A 304 -5.59 -9.42 60.85
N GLN A 305 -4.33 -9.07 61.09
CA GLN A 305 -3.85 -8.63 62.40
C GLN A 305 -2.56 -7.80 62.28
N THR A 306 -2.44 -6.88 63.22
CA THR A 306 -1.76 -5.59 63.26
C THR A 306 -0.40 -5.62 63.97
N ASP A 307 0.41 -4.59 63.65
CA ASP A 307 1.41 -3.86 64.46
C ASP A 307 2.77 -4.48 64.89
N GLN A 308 3.78 -3.59 64.74
CA GLN A 308 5.24 -3.64 64.96
C GLN A 308 5.64 -3.54 66.47
N PRO A 309 6.93 -3.41 66.94
CA PRO A 309 8.22 -3.19 66.25
C PRO A 309 9.52 -3.86 66.81
N ALA A 310 10.61 -3.63 66.06
CA ALA A 310 12.04 -3.54 66.44
C ALA A 310 12.87 -4.80 66.79
N ALA A 311 13.91 -5.06 65.98
CA ALA A 311 15.33 -5.13 66.38
C ALA A 311 16.23 -5.56 65.20
N GLU A 312 17.28 -4.78 64.89
CA GLU A 312 18.39 -5.18 64.01
C GLU A 312 19.18 -6.37 64.61
N PRO A 313 19.84 -7.16 63.75
CA PRO A 313 21.30 -7.18 63.86
C PRO A 313 22.03 -7.05 62.52
N ALA A 314 23.18 -6.39 62.60
CA ALA A 314 24.11 -6.09 61.52
C ALA A 314 24.57 -7.32 60.72
N GLY A 315 24.29 -7.30 59.41
CA GLY A 315 24.80 -8.24 58.41
C GLY A 315 25.96 -7.63 57.61
N LYS A 316 27.06 -8.37 57.55
CA LYS A 316 28.35 -8.01 56.93
C LYS A 316 28.23 -7.54 55.47
N ALA A 317 28.96 -6.47 55.16
CA ALA A 317 29.12 -5.90 53.84
C ALA A 317 29.79 -6.88 52.86
N LEU A 318 29.15 -7.10 51.70
CA LEU A 318 29.75 -7.74 50.52
C LEU A 318 30.28 -6.66 49.57
N PRO A 319 31.47 -6.84 48.95
CA PRO A 319 32.10 -5.81 48.14
C PRO A 319 31.44 -5.68 46.76
N ARG A 320 31.28 -4.43 46.32
CA ARG A 320 30.89 -4.06 44.95
C ARG A 320 32.02 -4.40 43.97
N PRO A 321 31.77 -5.05 42.83
CA PRO A 321 32.79 -5.15 41.79
C PRO A 321 32.90 -3.83 41.02
N SER A 322 34.01 -3.12 41.23
CA SER A 322 34.47 -2.05 40.34
C SER A 322 35.12 -2.67 39.11
N VAL A 323 34.45 -2.59 37.95
CA VAL A 323 35.10 -2.85 36.67
C VAL A 323 35.82 -1.59 36.19
N ALA A 324 37.12 -1.53 36.48
CA ALA A 324 38.04 -0.58 35.90
C ALA A 324 38.17 -0.84 34.39
N SER A 325 38.00 0.21 33.58
CA SER A 325 38.22 0.19 32.14
C SER A 325 39.71 -0.02 31.83
N ALA A 326 40.04 -1.18 31.26
CA ALA A 326 41.32 -1.42 30.60
C ALA A 326 41.18 -1.07 29.11
N PHE A 327 41.58 0.14 28.72
CA PHE A 327 41.81 0.46 27.31
C PHE A 327 43.15 -0.14 26.87
N ALA A 328 43.09 -1.33 26.28
CA ALA A 328 44.20 -1.88 25.51
C ALA A 328 44.29 -1.12 24.18
N ARG A 329 45.38 -0.36 23.99
CA ARG A 329 45.73 0.26 22.70
C ARG A 329 46.16 -0.84 21.73
N LEU A 330 45.25 -1.25 20.85
CA LEU A 330 45.59 -2.06 19.68
C LEU A 330 46.15 -1.14 18.60
N THR A 331 47.46 -1.21 18.37
CA THR A 331 48.10 -0.62 17.20
C THR A 331 47.69 -1.42 15.95
N PRO A 332 47.12 -0.80 14.90
CA PRO A 332 46.80 -1.52 13.68
C PRO A 332 48.07 -1.77 12.85
N LYS A 333 48.32 -3.04 12.57
CA LYS A 333 49.30 -3.53 11.57
C LYS A 333 48.87 -3.08 10.17
N PRO A 334 49.74 -2.51 9.32
CA PRO A 334 49.34 -2.03 8.00
C PRO A 334 49.00 -3.21 7.10
N ALA A 335 47.73 -3.33 6.73
CA ALA A 335 47.27 -4.25 5.70
C ALA A 335 47.67 -3.69 4.32
N ARG A 336 48.42 -4.49 3.55
CA ARG A 336 48.72 -4.23 2.14
C ARG A 336 47.42 -3.98 1.37
N SER A 337 47.37 -2.87 0.65
CA SER A 337 46.29 -2.52 -0.27
C SER A 337 46.19 -3.56 -1.39
N ALA A 338 45.22 -4.47 -1.31
CA ALA A 338 44.73 -5.18 -2.47
C ALA A 338 43.84 -4.22 -3.26
N ARG A 339 44.32 -3.76 -4.41
CA ARG A 339 43.47 -3.09 -5.41
C ARG A 339 42.29 -4.01 -5.72
N PRO A 340 41.03 -3.55 -5.63
CA PRO A 340 39.93 -4.33 -6.18
C PRO A 340 40.15 -4.36 -7.68
N ALA A 341 40.41 -5.56 -8.22
CA ALA A 341 40.27 -5.79 -9.65
C ALA A 341 38.84 -5.41 -10.00
N LEU A 342 38.69 -4.36 -10.81
CA LEU A 342 37.45 -4.08 -11.51
C LEU A 342 37.13 -5.32 -12.33
N MET A 343 36.28 -6.20 -11.78
CA MET A 343 35.43 -7.05 -12.59
C MET A 343 34.62 -6.08 -13.43
N ALA A 344 35.06 -5.86 -14.66
CA ALA A 344 34.23 -5.29 -15.69
C ALA A 344 32.99 -6.19 -15.76
N ALA A 345 31.92 -5.78 -15.09
CA ALA A 345 30.60 -6.29 -15.35
C ALA A 345 30.44 -6.15 -16.85
N ALA A 346 30.44 -7.29 -17.55
CA ALA A 346 30.19 -7.34 -18.98
C ALA A 346 28.93 -6.51 -19.20
N ALA A 347 29.11 -5.35 -19.83
CA ALA A 347 28.00 -4.51 -20.21
C ALA A 347 27.12 -5.39 -21.10
N VAL A 348 25.99 -5.84 -20.56
CA VAL A 348 24.92 -6.41 -21.35
C VAL A 348 24.66 -5.35 -22.40
N SER A 349 25.09 -5.63 -23.63
CA SER A 349 24.95 -4.68 -24.73
C SER A 349 23.47 -4.34 -24.79
N ALA A 350 23.14 -3.13 -24.37
CA ALA A 350 21.78 -2.61 -24.48
C ALA A 350 21.53 -2.50 -25.98
N VAL A 351 20.99 -3.57 -26.55
CA VAL A 351 20.55 -3.63 -27.93
C VAL A 351 19.62 -2.43 -28.12
N ARG A 352 20.12 -1.41 -28.83
CA ARG A 352 19.37 -0.21 -29.13
C ARG A 352 18.34 -0.60 -30.20
N GLY A 353 17.17 -1.02 -29.74
CA GLY A 353 16.05 -1.29 -30.63
C GLY A 353 15.71 -0.04 -31.45
N THR A 354 15.57 -0.21 -32.76
CA THR A 354 15.20 0.84 -33.71
C THR A 354 13.69 1.06 -33.78
N HIS A 355 12.90 0.10 -33.26
CA HIS A 355 11.45 0.11 -33.32
C HIS A 355 10.83 -0.07 -31.94
N LEU A 356 9.63 0.48 -31.79
CA LEU A 356 8.73 0.30 -30.66
C LEU A 356 7.42 -0.30 -31.15
N VAL A 357 6.79 -1.10 -30.29
CA VAL A 357 5.44 -1.63 -30.53
C VAL A 357 4.52 -1.10 -29.45
N GLN A 358 3.63 -0.18 -29.81
CA GLN A 358 2.59 0.32 -28.91
C GLN A 358 1.46 -0.71 -28.80
N LEU A 359 1.14 -1.08 -27.56
CA LEU A 359 0.12 -2.06 -27.20
C LEU A 359 -1.19 -1.40 -26.74
N GLY A 360 -1.14 -0.15 -26.29
CA GLY A 360 -2.32 0.57 -25.82
C GLY A 360 -2.04 2.00 -25.39
N ALA A 361 -3.11 2.73 -25.08
CA ALA A 361 -3.08 4.07 -24.50
C ALA A 361 -4.12 4.15 -23.38
N PHE A 362 -3.73 4.68 -22.22
CA PHE A 362 -4.54 4.68 -20.99
C PHE A 362 -4.68 6.09 -20.44
N SER A 363 -5.74 6.36 -19.69
CA SER A 363 -5.99 7.67 -19.06
C SER A 363 -5.04 7.95 -17.89
N SER A 364 -4.53 6.93 -17.20
CA SER A 364 -3.57 7.07 -16.10
C SER A 364 -2.27 6.30 -16.36
N LYS A 365 -1.16 6.79 -15.77
CA LYS A 365 0.16 6.12 -15.82
C LYS A 365 0.11 4.77 -15.11
N GLN A 366 -0.63 4.70 -14.00
CA GLN A 366 -0.79 3.51 -13.18
C GLN A 366 -1.66 2.47 -13.91
N GLY A 367 -2.76 2.89 -14.53
CA GLY A 367 -3.55 2.06 -15.45
C GLY A 367 -2.72 1.50 -16.60
N ALA A 368 -1.85 2.33 -17.20
CA ALA A 368 -0.88 1.89 -18.20
C ALA A 368 0.09 0.80 -17.70
N ARG A 369 0.59 0.92 -16.47
CA ARG A 369 1.44 -0.12 -15.84
C ARG A 369 0.66 -1.42 -15.59
N ARG A 370 -0.54 -1.34 -15.04
CA ARG A 370 -1.38 -2.52 -14.79
C ARG A 370 -1.70 -3.26 -16.11
N ALA A 371 -1.98 -2.51 -17.17
CA ALA A 371 -2.26 -3.08 -18.47
C ALA A 371 -1.08 -3.86 -19.06
N TRP A 372 0.16 -3.44 -18.80
CA TRP A 372 1.33 -4.23 -19.19
C TRP A 372 1.33 -5.62 -18.57
N GLY A 373 0.96 -5.74 -17.28
CA GLY A 373 0.81 -7.05 -16.62
C GLY A 373 -0.21 -7.94 -17.34
N ILE A 374 -1.35 -7.37 -17.75
CA ILE A 374 -2.39 -8.07 -18.51
C ILE A 374 -1.86 -8.49 -19.90
N PHE A 375 -1.11 -7.62 -20.58
CA PHE A 375 -0.51 -7.95 -21.87
C PHE A 375 0.51 -9.09 -21.76
N VAL A 376 1.36 -9.08 -20.73
CA VAL A 376 2.33 -10.15 -20.47
C VAL A 376 1.63 -11.47 -20.14
N GLN A 377 0.54 -11.46 -19.37
CA GLN A 377 -0.23 -12.67 -19.09
C GLN A 377 -0.84 -13.29 -20.35
N ARG A 378 -1.35 -12.47 -21.26
CA ARG A 378 -1.93 -12.93 -22.54
C ARG A 378 -0.88 -13.30 -23.58
N THR A 379 0.27 -12.64 -23.56
CA THR A 379 1.37 -12.85 -24.49
C THR A 379 2.69 -12.92 -23.69
N PRO A 380 3.04 -14.10 -23.14
CA PRO A 380 4.19 -14.25 -22.24
C PRO A 380 5.53 -13.78 -22.83
N HIS A 381 5.68 -13.85 -24.15
CA HIS A 381 6.86 -13.37 -24.87
C HIS A 381 7.12 -11.86 -24.65
N LEU A 382 6.09 -11.07 -24.32
CA LEU A 382 6.23 -9.64 -23.98
C LEU A 382 7.10 -9.40 -22.74
N ALA A 383 7.21 -10.38 -21.83
CA ALA A 383 8.03 -10.26 -20.62
C ALA A 383 9.53 -10.02 -20.92
N SER A 384 10.00 -10.43 -22.10
CA SER A 384 11.39 -10.24 -22.53
C SER A 384 11.69 -8.81 -23.02
N PHE A 385 10.65 -8.01 -23.29
CA PHE A 385 10.81 -6.65 -23.79
C PHE A 385 10.75 -5.63 -22.66
N ARG A 386 11.43 -4.50 -22.87
CA ARG A 386 11.36 -3.39 -21.92
C ARG A 386 10.06 -2.64 -22.09
N MET A 387 9.21 -2.64 -21.06
CA MET A 387 8.04 -1.76 -20.99
C MET A 387 8.49 -0.29 -21.01
N THR A 388 7.92 0.50 -21.92
CA THR A 388 8.11 1.94 -21.98
C THR A 388 6.74 2.60 -21.93
N ILE A 389 6.55 3.54 -21.01
CA ILE A 389 5.32 4.34 -20.92
C ILE A 389 5.66 5.79 -21.27
N THR A 390 5.03 6.30 -22.32
CA THR A 390 5.21 7.68 -22.77
C THR A 390 3.90 8.45 -22.65
N GLN A 391 3.97 9.64 -22.07
CA GLN A 391 2.84 10.56 -22.04
C GLN A 391 2.64 11.18 -23.43
N ALA A 392 1.39 11.25 -23.88
CA ALA A 392 1.00 11.85 -25.15
C ALA A 392 -0.31 12.61 -24.98
N ASN A 393 -0.43 13.79 -25.59
CA ASN A 393 -1.69 14.52 -25.64
C ASN A 393 -2.38 14.19 -26.97
N VAL A 394 -3.59 13.62 -26.94
CA VAL A 394 -4.37 13.24 -28.12
C VAL A 394 -5.73 13.91 -28.01
N ARG A 395 -6.03 14.83 -28.93
CA ARG A 395 -7.31 15.59 -28.95
C ARG A 395 -7.59 16.30 -27.62
N GLY A 396 -6.56 16.87 -26.99
CA GLY A 396 -6.67 17.59 -25.71
C GLY A 396 -6.75 16.69 -24.47
N LYS A 397 -6.79 15.36 -24.63
CA LYS A 397 -6.75 14.39 -23.52
C LYS A 397 -5.32 13.89 -23.32
N GLN A 398 -4.81 13.97 -22.09
CA GLN A 398 -3.54 13.33 -21.73
C GLN A 398 -3.74 11.81 -21.64
N LEU A 399 -2.90 11.07 -22.35
CA LEU A 399 -2.89 9.62 -22.38
C LEU A 399 -1.48 9.09 -22.14
N TRP A 400 -1.39 7.92 -21.53
CA TRP A 400 -0.17 7.17 -21.27
C TRP A 400 -0.11 5.99 -22.22
N ARG A 401 0.78 6.06 -23.22
CA ARG A 401 0.98 5.01 -24.22
C ARG A 401 1.94 3.97 -23.68
N VAL A 402 1.54 2.72 -23.75
CA VAL A 402 2.35 1.56 -23.35
C VAL A 402 2.96 0.95 -24.60
N ALA A 403 4.27 0.83 -24.63
CA ALA A 403 5.00 0.21 -25.73
C ALA A 403 6.05 -0.80 -25.24
N ALA A 404 6.24 -1.86 -26.01
CA ALA A 404 7.39 -2.75 -25.92
C ALA A 404 8.57 -2.10 -26.66
N ALA A 405 9.71 -1.97 -25.97
CA ALA A 405 10.94 -1.42 -26.51
C ALA A 405 12.03 -2.47 -26.67
N GLY A 406 13.00 -2.16 -27.55
CA GLY A 406 14.15 -3.03 -27.81
C GLY A 406 14.04 -3.88 -29.08
N LEU A 407 13.15 -3.53 -30.02
CA LEU A 407 12.96 -4.29 -31.25
C LEU A 407 13.94 -3.87 -32.34
N ASN A 408 14.57 -4.86 -32.97
CA ASN A 408 15.53 -4.66 -34.04
C ASN A 408 14.86 -4.81 -35.41
N GLY A 409 14.60 -3.68 -36.06
CA GLY A 409 14.04 -3.65 -37.40
C GLY A 409 12.51 -3.83 -37.45
N SER A 410 11.96 -3.51 -38.62
CA SER A 410 10.51 -3.55 -38.86
C SER A 410 9.94 -4.96 -38.84
N GLY A 411 10.71 -5.97 -39.27
CA GLY A 411 10.30 -7.37 -39.23
C GLY A 411 10.00 -7.88 -37.82
N ALA A 412 10.90 -7.60 -36.85
CA ALA A 412 10.69 -7.96 -35.46
C ALA A 412 9.47 -7.24 -34.86
N ALA A 413 9.29 -5.96 -35.20
CA ALA A 413 8.16 -5.16 -34.73
C ALA A 413 6.82 -5.66 -35.27
N SER A 414 6.74 -5.95 -36.58
CA SER A 414 5.55 -6.51 -37.22
C SER A 414 5.24 -7.92 -36.71
N GLY A 415 6.26 -8.77 -36.53
CA GLY A 415 6.09 -10.13 -35.99
C GLY A 415 5.50 -10.12 -34.58
N LEU A 416 6.04 -9.29 -33.68
CA LEU A 416 5.47 -9.11 -32.34
C LEU A 416 4.02 -8.58 -32.42
N CYS A 417 3.77 -7.65 -33.34
CA CYS A 417 2.45 -7.06 -33.50
C CYS A 417 1.40 -8.07 -33.96
N SER A 418 1.77 -8.98 -34.86
CA SER A 418 0.90 -10.07 -35.30
C SER A 418 0.56 -11.02 -34.16
N GLN A 419 1.52 -11.35 -33.29
CA GLN A 419 1.27 -12.20 -32.11
C GLN A 419 0.29 -11.56 -31.12
N VAL A 420 0.46 -10.26 -30.85
CA VAL A 420 -0.44 -9.51 -29.97
C VAL A 420 -1.85 -9.45 -30.57
N LYS A 421 -1.96 -9.23 -31.89
CA LYS A 421 -3.25 -9.22 -32.61
C LYS A 421 -3.93 -10.59 -32.62
N SER A 422 -3.18 -11.68 -32.75
CA SER A 422 -3.76 -13.03 -32.66
C SER A 422 -4.32 -13.35 -31.28
N GLY A 423 -3.80 -12.70 -30.22
CA GLY A 423 -4.36 -12.75 -28.87
C GLY A 423 -5.51 -11.77 -28.62
N GLY A 424 -6.04 -11.13 -29.67
CA GLY A 424 -7.14 -10.14 -29.59
C GLY A 424 -6.70 -8.75 -29.11
N GLY A 425 -5.40 -8.46 -29.08
CA GLY A 425 -4.86 -7.16 -28.64
C GLY A 425 -4.75 -6.12 -29.76
N ALA A 426 -4.90 -4.84 -29.41
CA ALA A 426 -4.54 -3.75 -30.31
C ALA A 426 -3.01 -3.63 -30.37
N CYS A 427 -2.48 -3.35 -31.56
CA CYS A 427 -1.04 -3.16 -31.72
C CYS A 427 -0.69 -2.23 -32.88
N PHE A 428 0.28 -1.34 -32.63
CA PHE A 428 0.84 -0.39 -33.60
C PHE A 428 2.37 -0.37 -33.51
N ALA A 429 3.05 -0.82 -34.57
CA ALA A 429 4.51 -0.79 -34.69
C ALA A 429 4.97 0.52 -35.35
N TYR A 430 6.01 1.15 -34.80
CA TYR A 430 6.59 2.38 -35.37
C TYR A 430 8.09 2.44 -35.13
N ALA A 431 8.80 3.11 -36.05
CA ALA A 431 10.22 3.38 -35.90
C ALA A 431 10.42 4.52 -34.89
N THR A 432 11.44 4.39 -34.03
CA THR A 432 11.89 5.50 -33.19
C THR A 432 13.08 6.19 -33.84
N PRO A 433 13.05 7.52 -34.00
CA PRO A 433 14.24 8.24 -34.41
C PRO A 433 15.32 8.03 -33.34
N LEU A 434 16.47 7.50 -33.75
CA LEU A 434 17.66 7.44 -32.90
C LEU A 434 17.95 8.87 -32.45
N ARG A 435 17.73 9.20 -31.17
CA ARG A 435 18.24 10.45 -30.62
C ARG A 435 19.77 10.39 -30.76
N PRO A 436 20.41 11.30 -31.51
CA PRO A 436 21.86 11.41 -31.45
C PRO A 436 22.21 11.75 -30.00
N THR A 437 23.00 10.89 -29.37
CA THR A 437 23.61 11.19 -28.07
C THR A 437 24.38 12.49 -28.24
N ALA A 438 24.04 13.51 -27.44
CA ALA A 438 24.88 14.69 -27.31
C ALA A 438 26.27 14.22 -26.89
N VAL A 439 27.19 14.23 -27.85
CA VAL A 439 28.62 14.11 -27.57
C VAL A 439 28.96 15.35 -26.75
N PRO A 440 29.56 15.24 -25.56
CA PRO A 440 30.04 16.40 -24.85
C PRO A 440 31.09 17.07 -25.74
N VAL A 441 30.75 18.26 -26.25
CA VAL A 441 31.70 19.11 -26.97
C VAL A 441 32.76 19.50 -25.96
N LEU A 442 33.96 18.92 -26.10
CA LEU A 442 35.14 19.41 -25.41
C LEU A 442 35.45 20.82 -25.94
N PRO A 443 35.70 21.81 -25.08
CA PRO A 443 36.02 23.16 -25.53
C PRO A 443 37.36 23.14 -26.26
N GLY A 444 37.30 23.33 -27.59
CA GLY A 444 38.45 23.50 -28.45
C GLY A 444 39.15 24.84 -28.16
N ARG A 445 40.48 24.76 -28.04
CA ARG A 445 41.40 25.87 -27.83
C ARG A 445 41.21 26.97 -28.88
N ASP A 446 41.03 28.20 -28.42
CA ASP A 446 41.15 29.41 -29.22
C ASP A 446 42.56 29.54 -29.81
N LEU A 447 42.65 29.56 -31.13
CA LEU A 447 43.79 30.10 -31.88
C LEU A 447 43.26 31.22 -32.80
N SER A 448 42.93 32.36 -32.19
CA SER A 448 42.70 33.61 -32.92
C SER A 448 43.98 34.44 -32.94
N GLY A 449 44.70 34.42 -34.06
CA GLY A 449 45.74 35.40 -34.39
C GLY A 449 45.14 36.58 -35.18
N PRO A 450 45.58 37.83 -34.96
CA PRO A 450 44.92 39.01 -35.53
C PRO A 450 45.38 39.30 -36.97
N GLN A 451 44.43 39.39 -37.91
CA GLN A 451 44.63 40.07 -39.18
C GLN A 451 44.38 41.57 -39.02
N ARG A 452 45.44 42.39 -39.17
CA ARG A 452 45.34 43.84 -39.35
C ARG A 452 45.13 44.15 -40.84
N ALA A 453 44.05 44.83 -41.18
CA ALA A 453 43.88 45.52 -42.45
C ALA A 453 44.08 47.03 -42.25
N ARG A 454 44.82 47.63 -43.17
CA ARG A 454 45.24 49.04 -43.21
C ARG A 454 44.06 49.99 -43.44
N ARG A 455 43.97 51.07 -42.66
CA ARG A 455 44.31 52.44 -43.07
C ARG A 455 44.27 53.38 -41.87
#